data_AF-A0AAX3J408-F1
#
_entry.id   AF-A0AAX3J408-F1
#
_cell.length_a   1.000
_cell.length_b   1.000
_cell.length_c   1.000
_cell.angle_alpha   90.00
_cell.angle_beta   90.00
_cell.angle_gamma   90.00
#
_symmetry.space_group_name_H-M   'P 1'
#
loop_
_entity.id
_entity.type
_entity.pdbx_description
1 polymer ?
#
loop_
_entity_poly.entity_id
_entity_poly.type
_entity_poly.pdbx_seq_one_letter_code
_entity_poly.pdbx_strand_id
1 'polypeptide(L)'
;MSAYAQHEMAEAHRWQQHDAQVEKDEWIRDRADELQAKWPEELTWLYNPFLHGSLPGLRSEAAQDAYAEMVDKICVAQAEEDWQNKAWLGKEWTP
;
A
#
# COMPACT_ATOMS: atom_id res chain seq x y z
N MET A 1 36.29 7.42 25.17
CA MET A 1 35.23 6.42 24.91
C MET A 1 35.78 5.42 23.90
N SER A 2 35.65 4.12 24.17
CA SER A 2 36.29 3.03 23.41
C SER A 2 35.71 2.90 22.00
N ALA A 3 36.54 2.56 21.01
CA ALA A 3 36.11 2.28 19.62
C ALA A 3 35.04 1.18 19.57
N TYR A 4 35.06 0.24 20.53
CA TYR A 4 34.03 -0.79 20.68
C TYR A 4 32.66 -0.21 21.07
N ALA A 5 32.63 0.79 21.95
CA ALA A 5 31.37 1.44 22.35
C ALA A 5 30.74 2.23 21.17
N GLN A 6 31.57 2.81 20.30
CA GLN A 6 31.08 3.46 19.07
C GLN A 6 30.56 2.44 18.05
N HIS A 7 31.19 1.27 17.96
CA HIS A 7 30.73 0.19 17.08
C HIS A 7 29.37 -0.38 17.52
N GLU A 8 29.23 -0.68 18.81
CA GLU A 8 27.95 -1.18 19.38
C GLU A 8 26.82 -0.16 19.21
N MET A 9 27.09 1.13 19.41
CA MET A 9 26.10 2.20 19.16
C MET A 9 25.70 2.28 17.68
N ALA A 10 26.64 2.12 16.74
CA ALA A 10 26.35 2.13 15.31
C ALA A 10 25.59 0.89 14.84
N GLU A 11 25.82 -0.27 15.44
CA GLU A 11 25.04 -1.49 15.19
C GLU A 11 23.63 -1.39 15.76
N ALA A 12 23.48 -0.91 17.00
CA ALA A 12 22.18 -0.67 17.61
C ALA A 12 21.33 0.30 16.78
N HIS A 13 21.94 1.36 16.24
CA HIS A 13 21.23 2.31 15.38
C HIS A 13 20.81 1.69 14.04
N ARG A 14 21.64 0.82 13.45
CA ARG A 14 21.29 0.07 12.23
C ARG A 14 20.12 -0.88 12.45
N TRP A 15 20.11 -1.60 13.57
CA TRP A 15 18.98 -2.47 13.93
C TRP A 15 17.70 -1.67 14.14
N GLN A 16 17.75 -0.54 14.86
CA GLN A 16 16.57 0.31 15.04
C GLN A 16 16.01 0.86 13.73
N GLN A 17 16.88 1.25 12.79
CA GLN A 17 16.45 1.70 11.46
C GLN A 17 15.82 0.58 10.65
N HIS A 18 16.40 -0.63 10.71
CA HIS A 18 15.84 -1.80 10.05
C HIS A 18 14.46 -2.16 10.60
N ASP A 19 14.31 -2.21 11.92
CA ASP A 19 13.04 -2.56 12.57
C ASP A 19 11.95 -1.53 12.26
N ALA A 20 12.29 -0.23 12.27
CA ALA A 20 11.37 0.83 11.89
C ALA A 20 10.95 0.77 10.41
N GLN A 21 11.85 0.27 9.53
CA GLN A 21 11.53 0.08 8.12
C GLN A 21 10.63 -1.13 7.90
N VAL A 22 10.87 -2.24 8.62
CA VAL A 22 10.01 -3.42 8.59
C VAL A 22 8.60 -3.07 9.09
N GLU A 23 8.49 -2.36 10.21
CA GLU A 23 7.20 -1.93 10.77
C GLU A 23 6.43 -1.04 9.78
N LYS A 24 7.13 -0.12 9.10
CA LYS A 24 6.54 0.70 8.04
C LYS A 24 6.01 -0.15 6.88
N ASP A 25 6.82 -1.08 6.38
CA ASP A 25 6.47 -1.89 5.21
C ASP A 25 5.29 -2.84 5.53
N GLU A 26 5.26 -3.40 6.74
CA GLU A 26 4.12 -4.19 7.24
C GLU A 26 2.86 -3.35 7.34
N TRP A 27 2.95 -2.15 7.94
CA TRP A 27 1.78 -1.26 8.05
C TRP A 27 1.22 -0.83 6.69
N ILE A 28 2.09 -0.54 5.71
CA ILE A 28 1.68 -0.16 4.36
C ILE A 28 0.96 -1.34 3.68
N ARG A 29 1.46 -2.57 3.84
CA ARG A 29 0.80 -3.77 3.29
C ARG A 29 -0.56 -3.99 3.93
N ASP A 30 -0.65 -3.98 5.24
CA ASP A 30 -1.93 -4.16 5.96
C ASP A 30 -2.95 -3.09 5.52
N ARG A 31 -2.50 -1.84 5.37
CA ARG A 31 -3.35 -0.75 4.90
C ARG A 31 -3.76 -0.90 3.44
N ALA A 32 -2.86 -1.36 2.57
CA ALA A 32 -3.18 -1.63 1.18
C ALA A 32 -4.22 -2.75 1.06
N ASP A 33 -4.12 -3.81 1.87
CA ASP A 33 -5.08 -4.91 1.92
C ASP A 33 -6.46 -4.43 2.42
N GLU A 34 -6.50 -3.58 3.46
CA GLU A 34 -7.74 -2.94 3.93
C GLU A 34 -8.42 -2.09 2.85
N LEU A 35 -7.62 -1.36 2.06
CA LEU A 35 -8.12 -0.55 0.97
C LEU A 35 -8.63 -1.44 -0.17
N GLN A 36 -7.87 -2.46 -0.55
CA GLN A 36 -8.23 -3.41 -1.61
C GLN A 36 -9.55 -4.12 -1.30
N ALA A 37 -9.80 -4.48 -0.05
CA ALA A 37 -11.07 -5.08 0.39
C ALA A 37 -12.31 -4.18 0.16
N LYS A 38 -12.13 -2.86 -0.01
CA LYS A 38 -13.22 -1.92 -0.30
C LYS A 38 -13.47 -1.77 -1.81
N TRP A 39 -12.56 -2.24 -2.66
CA TRP A 39 -12.74 -2.19 -4.11
C TRP A 39 -13.64 -3.32 -4.60
N PRO A 40 -14.38 -3.11 -5.70
CA PRO A 40 -15.12 -4.19 -6.35
C PRO A 40 -14.17 -5.27 -6.84
N GLU A 41 -14.50 -6.55 -6.58
CA GLU A 41 -13.68 -7.70 -7.01
C GLU A 41 -13.57 -7.82 -8.54
N GLU A 42 -14.63 -7.48 -9.27
CA GLU A 42 -14.62 -7.57 -10.74
C GLU A 42 -14.77 -6.19 -11.38
N LEU A 43 -13.99 -5.96 -12.45
CA LEU A 43 -14.11 -4.78 -13.31
C LEU A 43 -15.51 -4.61 -13.92
N THR A 44 -16.30 -5.69 -13.98
CA THR A 44 -17.68 -5.71 -14.48
C THR A 44 -18.62 -4.83 -13.66
N TRP A 45 -18.33 -4.61 -12.37
CA TRP A 45 -19.10 -3.71 -11.50
C TRP A 45 -18.92 -2.24 -11.86
N LEU A 46 -17.78 -1.90 -12.47
CA LEU A 46 -17.48 -0.55 -12.97
C LEU A 46 -18.02 -0.33 -14.39
N TYR A 47 -18.93 -1.18 -14.87
CA TYR A 47 -19.49 -1.06 -16.20
C TYR A 47 -20.14 0.31 -16.42
N ASN A 48 -19.63 1.03 -17.41
CA ASN A 48 -20.14 2.34 -17.78
C ASN A 48 -21.46 2.18 -18.56
N PRO A 49 -22.60 2.68 -18.03
CA PRO A 49 -23.91 2.53 -18.67
C PRO A 49 -24.03 3.29 -20.01
N PHE A 50 -23.09 4.19 -20.32
CA PHE A 50 -23.04 4.93 -21.59
C PHE A 50 -22.25 4.22 -22.69
N LEU A 51 -21.53 3.14 -22.36
CA LEU A 51 -20.92 2.28 -23.36
C LEU A 51 -22.04 1.41 -23.95
N HIS A 52 -22.65 1.90 -25.03
CA HIS A 52 -23.69 1.21 -25.80
C HIS A 52 -23.12 -0.02 -26.51
N GLY A 53 -22.78 -1.05 -25.75
CA GLY A 53 -22.22 -2.30 -26.25
C GLY A 53 -21.88 -3.21 -25.09
N SER A 54 -22.23 -4.50 -25.22
CA SER A 54 -21.63 -5.54 -24.39
C SER A 54 -20.12 -5.51 -24.68
N LEU A 55 -19.30 -5.26 -23.67
CA LEU A 55 -17.84 -5.26 -23.77
C LEU A 55 -17.30 -6.61 -23.26
N PRO A 56 -17.32 -7.68 -24.07
CA PRO A 56 -16.89 -9.00 -23.62
C PRO A 56 -15.41 -9.01 -23.22
N GLY A 57 -14.60 -8.10 -23.77
CA GLY A 57 -13.20 -7.93 -23.41
C GLY A 57 -12.96 -7.58 -21.95
N LEU A 58 -13.92 -6.94 -21.26
CA LEU A 58 -13.80 -6.65 -19.82
C LEU A 58 -13.82 -7.91 -18.96
N ARG A 59 -14.36 -9.02 -19.47
CA ARG A 59 -14.35 -10.33 -18.78
C ARG A 59 -13.14 -11.18 -19.14
N SER A 60 -12.26 -10.69 -20.02
CA SER A 60 -11.02 -11.41 -20.33
C SER A 60 -10.12 -11.42 -19.10
N GLU A 61 -9.39 -12.53 -18.90
CA GLU A 61 -8.42 -12.68 -17.81
C GLU A 61 -7.43 -11.51 -17.82
N ALA A 62 -6.88 -11.16 -18.99
CA ALA A 62 -5.97 -10.03 -19.15
C ALA A 62 -6.55 -8.68 -18.67
N ALA A 63 -7.87 -8.46 -18.84
CA ALA A 63 -8.51 -7.23 -18.37
C ALA A 63 -8.76 -7.24 -16.86
N GLN A 64 -9.07 -8.40 -16.27
CA GLN A 64 -9.22 -8.55 -14.82
C GLN A 64 -7.86 -8.45 -14.11
N ASP A 65 -6.81 -9.05 -14.68
CA ASP A 65 -5.44 -8.95 -14.17
C ASP A 65 -4.95 -7.50 -14.19
N ALA A 66 -5.15 -6.79 -15.31
CA ALA A 66 -4.79 -5.37 -15.41
C ALA A 66 -5.56 -4.49 -14.41
N TYR A 67 -6.83 -4.84 -14.13
CA TYR A 67 -7.62 -4.15 -13.11
C TYR A 67 -7.09 -4.44 -11.71
N ALA A 68 -6.79 -5.70 -11.38
CA ALA A 68 -6.22 -6.07 -10.09
C ALA A 68 -4.87 -5.36 -9.85
N GLU A 69 -4.00 -5.29 -10.87
CA GLU A 69 -2.73 -4.56 -10.80
C GLU A 69 -2.94 -3.04 -10.60
N MET A 70 -3.96 -2.46 -11.25
CA MET A 70 -4.31 -1.06 -11.05
C MET A 70 -4.79 -0.81 -9.61
N VAL A 71 -5.69 -1.64 -9.09
CA VAL A 71 -6.20 -1.53 -7.72
C VAL A 71 -5.06 -1.65 -6.72
N ASP A 72 -4.18 -2.64 -6.88
CA ASP A 72 -3.01 -2.86 -6.03
C ASP A 72 -2.12 -1.61 -5.99
N LYS A 73 -1.72 -1.08 -7.16
CA LYS A 73 -0.89 0.13 -7.25
C LYS A 73 -1.54 1.35 -6.59
N ILE A 74 -2.85 1.53 -6.76
CA ILE A 74 -3.57 2.64 -6.13
C ILE A 74 -3.61 2.47 -4.60
N CYS A 75 -3.88 1.25 -4.12
CA CYS A 75 -3.96 0.97 -2.69
C CYS A 75 -2.60 1.15 -2.01
N VAL A 76 -1.51 0.67 -2.63
CA VAL A 76 -0.14 0.87 -2.12
C VAL A 76 0.22 2.36 -2.11
N ALA A 77 -0.07 3.11 -3.19
CA ALA A 77 0.22 4.55 -3.23
C ALA A 77 -0.56 5.33 -2.17
N GLN A 78 -1.83 4.99 -1.96
CA GLN A 78 -2.65 5.60 -0.91
C GLN A 78 -2.14 5.23 0.48
N ALA A 79 -1.73 3.98 0.71
CA ALA A 79 -1.14 3.55 1.97
C ALA A 79 0.18 4.28 2.26
N GLU A 80 1.00 4.57 1.24
CA GLU A 80 2.20 5.38 1.41
C GLU A 80 1.89 6.83 1.82
N GLU A 81 0.89 7.46 1.20
CA GLU A 81 0.43 8.80 1.60
C GLU A 81 -0.16 8.79 3.01
N ASP A 82 -0.96 7.78 3.34
CA ASP A 82 -1.55 7.60 4.67
C ASP A 82 -0.44 7.45 5.73
N TRP A 83 0.65 6.73 5.44
CA TRP A 83 1.80 6.63 6.33
C TRP A 83 2.50 7.98 6.53
N GLN A 84 2.71 8.74 5.45
CA GLN A 84 3.31 10.08 5.53
C GLN A 84 2.44 11.04 6.35
N ASN A 85 1.12 10.97 6.13
CA ASN A 85 0.15 11.76 6.89
C ASN A 85 0.11 11.34 8.36
N LYS A 86 0.17 10.04 8.68
CA LYS A 86 0.29 9.54 10.05
C LYS A 86 1.58 10.04 10.73
N ALA A 87 2.70 10.05 10.00
CA ALA A 87 3.97 10.58 10.50
C ALA A 87 3.92 12.11 10.73
N TRP A 88 3.18 12.85 9.91
CA TRP A 88 3.07 14.31 9.99
C TRP A 88 2.02 14.80 11.00
N LEU A 89 0.83 14.20 11.01
CA LEU A 89 -0.32 14.56 11.85
C LEU A 89 -0.34 13.84 13.21
N GLY A 90 0.39 12.74 13.35
CA GLY A 90 0.47 11.98 14.59
C GLY A 90 -0.90 11.49 15.08
N LYS A 91 -1.39 12.05 16.21
CA LYS A 91 -2.65 11.64 16.85
C LYS A 91 -3.92 12.15 16.15
N GLU A 92 -3.78 13.08 15.22
CA GLU A 92 -4.92 13.67 14.49
C GLU A 92 -5.23 12.93 13.18
N TRP A 93 -4.39 11.97 12.79
CA TRP A 93 -4.65 11.16 11.61
C TRP A 93 -5.72 10.10 11.89
N THR A 94 -6.78 10.10 11.09
CA THR A 94 -7.84 9.08 11.08
C THR A 94 -7.95 8.42 9.70
N PRO A 95 -7.86 7.09 9.61
CA PRO A 95 -7.97 6.33 8.35
C PRO A 95 -9.38 6.26 7.75
#